data_AF-A0A969I3Z7-F1
#
_entry.id   AF-A0A969I3Z7-F1
#
_cell.length_a   1.000
_cell.length_b   1.000
_cell.length_c   1.000
_cell.angle_alpha   90.00
_cell.angle_beta   90.00
_cell.angle_gamma   90.00
#
_symmetry.space_group_name_H-M   'P 1'
#
loop_
_entity.id
_entity.type
_entity.pdbx_description
1 polymer ?
#
loop_
_entity_poly.entity_id
_entity_poly.type
_entity_poly.pdbx_seq_one_letter_code
_entity_poly.pdbx_strand_id
1 'polypeptide(L)'
;MTTAPIPAEQQAFLTKVQADAGLRDIYDARDLSLIVFRTMRDLLPTDASDRVAAELHVPVIATDKKALQKEVADLWQDTNPLVAWLSRLRGPLSFDADLFIRRVEQEGGLPRGTTGITAIKAVFVATKAELSAERSTELVQYLPGEIKTLWEQA
;
A
#
# COMPACT_ATOMS: atom_id res chain seq x y z
N MET A 1 -12.01 1.48 -20.38
CA MET A 1 -10.73 0.79 -20.16
C MET A 1 -11.06 -0.49 -19.40
N THR A 2 -10.66 -1.65 -19.90
CA THR A 2 -10.91 -2.95 -19.26
C THR A 2 -10.00 -3.08 -18.05
N THR A 3 -10.59 -3.12 -16.85
CA THR A 3 -9.85 -3.33 -15.60
C THR A 3 -9.18 -4.69 -15.65
N ALA A 4 -7.86 -4.75 -15.51
CA ALA A 4 -7.13 -6.03 -15.49
C ALA A 4 -7.65 -6.89 -14.31
N PRO A 5 -7.76 -8.23 -14.50
CA PRO A 5 -8.22 -9.13 -13.45
C PRO A 5 -7.30 -9.07 -12.24
N ILE A 6 -7.86 -9.22 -11.04
CA ILE A 6 -7.09 -9.27 -9.79
C ILE A 6 -6.33 -10.60 -9.71
N PRO A 7 -5.00 -10.57 -9.53
CA PRO A 7 -4.22 -11.78 -9.29
C PRO A 7 -4.69 -12.51 -8.02
N ALA A 8 -4.71 -13.84 -8.05
CA ALA A 8 -5.17 -14.65 -6.92
C ALA A 8 -4.35 -14.40 -5.64
N GLU A 9 -3.07 -14.06 -5.83
CA GLU A 9 -2.08 -13.76 -4.81
C GLU A 9 -2.42 -12.50 -4.02
N GLN A 10 -3.08 -11.53 -4.67
CA GLN A 10 -3.48 -10.27 -4.04
C GLN A 10 -4.87 -10.37 -3.37
N GLN A 11 -5.60 -11.45 -3.63
CA GLN A 11 -7.01 -11.53 -3.30
C GLN A 11 -7.25 -11.52 -1.78
N ALA A 12 -6.42 -12.21 -0.99
CA ALA A 12 -6.55 -12.21 0.47
C ALA A 12 -6.35 -10.80 1.07
N PHE A 13 -5.26 -10.14 0.67
CA PHE A 13 -4.95 -8.77 1.07
C PHE A 13 -6.08 -7.81 0.68
N LEU A 14 -6.50 -7.83 -0.58
CA LEU A 14 -7.53 -6.92 -1.10
C LEU A 14 -8.92 -7.20 -0.53
N THR A 15 -9.24 -8.46 -0.22
CA THR A 15 -10.50 -8.80 0.48
C THR A 15 -10.51 -8.24 1.89
N LYS A 16 -9.37 -8.25 2.58
CA LYS A 16 -9.24 -7.64 3.91
C LYS A 16 -9.43 -6.12 3.84
N VAL A 17 -8.74 -5.46 2.90
CA VAL A 17 -8.93 -4.00 2.67
C VAL A 17 -10.39 -3.70 2.31
N GLN A 18 -11.00 -4.50 1.43
CA GLN A 18 -12.40 -4.34 1.05
C GLN A 18 -13.34 -4.39 2.26
N ALA A 19 -13.18 -5.41 3.10
CA ALA A 19 -13.99 -5.60 4.29
C ALA A 19 -13.82 -4.45 5.29
N ASP A 20 -12.57 -4.10 5.61
CA ASP A 20 -12.25 -3.11 6.65
C ASP A 20 -12.60 -1.67 6.21
N ALA A 21 -12.52 -1.37 4.91
CA ALA A 21 -12.93 -0.07 4.36
C ALA A 21 -14.42 0.01 3.97
N GLY A 22 -15.18 -1.08 4.09
CA GLY A 22 -16.60 -1.13 3.72
C GLY A 22 -16.85 -0.98 2.21
N LEU A 23 -15.91 -1.46 1.38
CA LEU A 23 -15.94 -1.29 -0.07
C LEU A 23 -16.84 -2.35 -0.73
N ARG A 24 -17.57 -1.94 -1.76
CA ARG A 24 -18.47 -2.83 -2.50
C ARG A 24 -17.73 -3.70 -3.50
N ASP A 25 -16.62 -3.21 -4.03
CA ASP A 25 -15.84 -3.88 -5.05
C ASP A 25 -14.39 -4.03 -4.58
N ILE A 26 -13.81 -5.18 -4.92
CA ILE A 26 -12.41 -5.51 -4.67
C ILE A 26 -11.47 -4.67 -5.57
N TYR A 27 -11.95 -4.17 -6.71
CA TYR A 27 -11.19 -3.24 -7.55
C TYR A 27 -11.01 -1.88 -6.87
N ASP A 28 -12.02 -1.39 -6.14
CA ASP A 28 -11.89 -0.18 -5.31
C ASP A 28 -10.81 -0.39 -4.23
N ALA A 29 -10.79 -1.58 -3.62
CA ALA A 29 -9.76 -1.93 -2.62
C ALA A 29 -8.35 -1.92 -3.22
N ARG A 30 -8.20 -2.42 -4.46
CA ARG A 30 -6.92 -2.39 -5.19
C ARG A 30 -6.48 -0.95 -5.46
N ASP A 31 -7.35 -0.15 -6.04
CA ASP A 31 -7.00 1.18 -6.49
C ASP A 31 -6.68 2.10 -5.29
N LEU A 32 -7.41 1.96 -4.18
CA LEU A 32 -7.07 2.64 -2.92
C LEU A 32 -5.74 2.16 -2.34
N SER A 33 -5.47 0.85 -2.36
CA SER A 33 -4.18 0.31 -1.88
C SER A 33 -3.01 0.86 -2.68
N LEU A 34 -3.12 0.92 -4.01
CA LEU A 34 -2.10 1.50 -4.89
C LEU A 34 -1.80 2.96 -4.53
N ILE A 35 -2.83 3.73 -4.23
CA ILE A 35 -2.71 5.16 -3.93
C ILE A 35 -2.11 5.36 -2.55
N VAL A 36 -2.59 4.65 -1.53
CA VAL A 36 -2.00 4.68 -0.18
C VAL A 36 -0.53 4.26 -0.24
N PHE A 37 -0.18 3.18 -0.94
CA PHE A 37 1.20 2.74 -1.10
C PHE A 37 2.07 3.73 -1.86
N ARG A 38 1.54 4.39 -2.90
CA ARG A 38 2.25 5.49 -3.55
C ARG A 38 2.50 6.64 -2.58
N THR A 39 1.48 7.08 -1.84
CA THR A 39 1.61 8.19 -0.88
C THR A 39 2.59 7.84 0.25
N MET A 40 2.62 6.59 0.71
CA MET A 40 3.63 6.12 1.67
C MET A 40 5.04 6.16 1.07
N ARG A 41 5.24 5.61 -0.13
CA ARG A 41 6.55 5.58 -0.79
C ARG A 41 7.12 6.97 -1.05
N ASP A 42 6.27 7.94 -1.35
CA ASP A 42 6.69 9.33 -1.50
C ASP A 42 7.38 9.88 -0.24
N LEU A 43 7.10 9.34 0.96
CA LEU A 43 7.72 9.75 2.22
C LEU A 43 9.00 8.94 2.57
N LEU A 44 9.25 7.84 1.86
CA LEU A 44 10.27 6.87 2.20
C LEU A 44 11.56 7.10 1.38
N PRO A 45 12.74 6.98 2.01
CA PRO A 45 13.98 6.72 1.29
C PRO A 45 13.85 5.46 0.43
N THR A 46 14.56 5.43 -0.70
CA THR A 46 14.50 4.29 -1.65
C THR A 46 14.86 2.97 -0.98
N ASP A 47 15.89 2.95 -0.13
CA ASP A 47 16.33 1.75 0.57
C ASP A 47 15.30 1.25 1.59
N ALA A 48 14.61 2.16 2.29
CA ALA A 48 13.50 1.80 3.18
C ALA A 48 12.32 1.23 2.41
N SER A 49 11.95 1.86 1.29
CA SER A 49 10.91 1.36 0.38
C SER A 49 11.24 -0.02 -0.19
N ASP A 50 12.50 -0.28 -0.54
CA ASP A 50 12.96 -1.57 -1.06
C ASP A 50 12.88 -2.67 0.01
N ARG A 51 13.21 -2.37 1.27
CA ARG A 51 13.07 -3.32 2.39
C ARG A 51 11.62 -3.69 2.66
N VAL A 52 10.69 -2.72 2.60
CA VAL A 52 9.24 -2.99 2.71
C VAL A 52 8.79 -3.88 1.56
N ALA A 53 9.20 -3.57 0.33
CA ALA A 53 8.84 -4.36 -0.84
C ALA A 53 9.32 -5.83 -0.76
N ALA A 54 10.44 -6.08 -0.09
CA ALA A 54 11.01 -7.41 0.09
C ALA A 54 10.20 -8.27 1.10
N GLU A 55 9.58 -7.66 2.11
CA GLU A 55 8.71 -8.39 3.05
C GLU A 55 7.31 -8.61 2.51
N LEU A 56 6.81 -7.69 1.68
CA LEU A 56 5.58 -7.89 0.91
C LEU A 56 5.72 -8.95 -0.21
N HIS A 57 6.91 -9.55 -0.33
CA HIS A 57 7.30 -10.61 -1.27
C HIS A 57 7.47 -12.00 -0.61
N VAL A 58 7.05 -12.19 0.65
CA VAL A 58 7.41 -13.42 1.37
C VAL A 58 6.44 -14.57 1.01
N PRO A 59 6.95 -15.71 0.52
CA PRO A 59 6.14 -16.79 0.00
C PRO A 59 5.40 -17.54 1.13
N VAL A 60 4.07 -17.57 1.04
CA VAL A 60 3.26 -18.54 1.78
C VAL A 60 3.48 -19.91 1.11
N ILE A 61 4.53 -20.60 1.55
CA ILE A 61 4.91 -21.99 1.18
C ILE A 61 5.54 -22.12 -0.21
N ALA A 62 6.83 -22.49 -0.23
CA ALA A 62 7.57 -22.87 -1.43
C ALA A 62 6.89 -24.08 -2.11
N THR A 63 6.12 -23.83 -3.17
CA THR A 63 5.73 -24.83 -4.15
C THR A 63 6.26 -24.40 -5.52
N ASP A 64 6.57 -25.39 -6.38
CA ASP A 64 7.37 -25.29 -7.62
C ASP A 64 6.85 -24.34 -8.73
N LYS A 65 5.91 -23.44 -8.44
CA LYS A 65 5.33 -22.51 -9.42
C LYS A 65 5.78 -21.08 -9.15
N LYS A 66 6.94 -20.74 -9.69
CA LYS A 66 7.52 -19.38 -9.80
C LYS A 66 6.58 -18.32 -10.43
N ALA A 67 5.43 -18.74 -10.97
CA ALA A 67 4.43 -17.88 -11.60
C ALA A 67 3.30 -17.42 -10.63
N LEU A 68 3.24 -17.95 -9.41
CA LEU A 68 2.23 -17.65 -8.38
C LEU A 68 2.74 -16.65 -7.31
N GLN A 69 3.84 -15.95 -7.57
CA GLN A 69 4.59 -15.14 -6.59
C GLN A 69 4.58 -13.65 -6.94
N LYS A 70 3.49 -13.17 -7.54
CA LYS A 70 3.28 -11.74 -7.79
C LYS A 70 2.43 -11.17 -6.66
N GLU A 71 3.13 -11.02 -5.55
CA GLU A 71 2.63 -10.80 -4.20
C GLU A 71 2.18 -9.34 -3.98
N VAL A 72 1.72 -8.99 -2.76
CA VAL A 72 1.28 -7.63 -2.37
C VAL A 72 2.30 -6.56 -2.76
N ALA A 73 3.58 -6.93 -2.88
CA ALA A 73 4.63 -6.08 -3.41
C ALA A 73 4.37 -5.50 -4.81
N ASP A 74 3.59 -6.15 -5.67
CA ASP A 74 3.20 -5.60 -6.98
C ASP A 74 2.24 -4.41 -6.84
N LEU A 75 1.45 -4.37 -5.75
CA LEU A 75 0.67 -3.18 -5.39
C LEU A 75 1.59 -2.10 -4.82
N TRP A 76 2.61 -2.51 -4.07
CA TRP A 76 3.58 -1.58 -3.49
C TRP A 76 4.50 -0.97 -4.52
N GLN A 77 4.96 -1.70 -5.54
CA GLN A 77 5.92 -1.21 -6.53
C GLN A 77 5.21 -0.47 -7.68
N ASP A 78 5.91 0.47 -8.31
CA ASP A 78 5.40 1.10 -9.52
C ASP A 78 5.70 0.15 -10.68
N THR A 79 4.67 -0.32 -11.37
CA THR A 79 4.81 -1.28 -12.46
C THR A 79 5.38 -0.64 -13.73
N ASN A 80 5.49 0.69 -13.78
CA ASN A 80 6.14 1.39 -14.88
C ASN A 80 7.68 1.45 -14.67
N PRO A 81 8.47 0.73 -15.49
CA PRO A 81 9.92 0.63 -15.29
C PRO A 81 10.66 1.97 -15.42
N LEU A 82 10.13 2.92 -16.21
CA LEU A 82 10.72 4.25 -16.33
C LEU A 82 10.46 5.08 -15.07
N VAL A 83 9.26 4.98 -14.50
CA VAL A 83 8.91 5.68 -13.26
C VAL A 83 9.63 5.06 -12.07
N ALA A 84 9.71 3.74 -12.00
CA ALA A 84 10.46 3.00 -10.99
C ALA A 84 11.97 3.28 -11.03
N TRP A 85 12.52 3.61 -12.21
CA TRP A 85 13.91 4.04 -12.34
C TRP A 85 14.09 5.51 -11.93
N LEU A 86 13.20 6.42 -12.39
CA LEU A 86 13.26 7.84 -12.05
C LEU A 86 13.02 8.10 -10.55
N SER A 87 12.18 7.29 -9.89
CA SER A 87 11.90 7.43 -8.46
C SER A 87 13.15 7.22 -7.60
N ARG A 88 14.13 6.43 -8.06
CA ARG A 88 15.42 6.23 -7.37
C ARG A 88 16.31 7.49 -7.34
N LEU A 89 16.04 8.45 -8.22
CA LEU A 89 16.76 9.73 -8.28
C LEU A 89 16.06 10.83 -7.48
N ARG A 90 14.80 10.62 -7.07
CA ARG A 90 14.02 11.57 -6.30
C ARG A 90 14.16 11.23 -4.82
N GLY A 91 14.59 12.21 -4.01
CA GLY A 91 14.60 12.07 -2.56
C GLY A 91 13.18 12.00 -1.99
N PRO A 92 13.02 11.57 -0.72
CA PRO A 92 11.72 11.53 -0.06
C PRO A 92 11.10 12.94 -0.05
N LEU A 93 9.81 12.99 -0.31
CA LEU A 93 9.01 14.19 -0.14
C LEU A 93 8.72 14.41 1.34
N SER A 94 8.66 15.66 1.75
CA SER A 94 8.23 16.06 3.09
C SER A 94 6.87 16.72 2.97
N PHE A 95 5.83 16.07 3.49
CA PHE A 95 4.49 16.65 3.62
C PHE A 95 3.77 16.15 4.86
N ASP A 96 2.76 16.91 5.29
CA ASP A 96 2.00 16.67 6.51
C ASP A 96 0.87 15.64 6.32
N ALA A 97 0.25 15.27 7.44
CA ALA A 97 -0.86 14.31 7.47
C ALA A 97 -2.06 14.80 6.64
N ASP A 98 -2.35 16.10 6.66
CA ASP A 98 -3.46 16.68 5.90
C ASP A 98 -3.25 16.53 4.39
N LEU A 99 -2.02 16.73 3.90
CA LEU A 99 -1.72 16.50 2.49
C LEU A 99 -1.75 15.01 2.14
N PHE A 100 -1.32 14.13 3.05
CA PHE A 100 -1.43 12.68 2.86
C PHE A 100 -2.90 12.26 2.66
N ILE A 101 -3.78 12.65 3.59
CA ILE A 101 -5.20 12.32 3.54
C ILE A 101 -5.82 12.89 2.27
N ARG A 102 -5.57 14.18 1.98
CA ARG A 102 -6.13 14.82 0.77
C ARG A 102 -5.69 14.14 -0.52
N ARG A 103 -4.45 13.67 -0.63
CA ARG A 103 -3.99 12.91 -1.80
C ARG A 103 -4.77 11.61 -1.96
N VAL A 104 -4.93 10.85 -0.87
CA VAL A 104 -5.74 9.62 -0.89
C VAL A 104 -7.19 9.91 -1.28
N GLU A 105 -7.79 10.98 -0.78
CA GLU A 105 -9.17 11.34 -1.11
C GLU A 105 -9.35 11.80 -2.56
N GLN A 106 -8.42 12.62 -3.06
CA GLN A 106 -8.50 13.20 -4.40
C GLN A 106 -8.13 12.21 -5.49
N GLU A 107 -7.10 11.40 -5.26
CA GLU A 107 -6.59 10.43 -6.24
C GLU A 107 -7.36 9.11 -6.14
N GLY A 108 -7.86 8.77 -4.96
CA GLY A 108 -8.51 7.48 -4.62
C GLY A 108 -9.88 7.27 -5.22
N GLY A 109 -10.57 8.33 -5.64
CA GLY A 109 -11.93 8.21 -6.17
C GLY A 109 -12.88 7.55 -5.18
N LEU A 110 -12.79 7.91 -3.89
CA LEU A 110 -13.44 7.21 -2.79
C LEU A 110 -14.92 6.90 -3.04
N PRO A 111 -15.36 5.64 -2.88
CA PRO A 111 -16.76 5.28 -2.97
C PRO A 111 -17.61 5.98 -1.91
N ARG A 112 -18.90 6.17 -2.21
CA ARG A 112 -19.85 6.71 -1.23
C ARG A 112 -19.90 5.82 0.02
N GLY A 113 -19.60 6.40 1.18
CA GLY A 113 -19.64 5.72 2.48
C GLY A 113 -18.27 5.43 3.08
N THR A 114 -17.17 5.67 2.36
CA THR A 114 -15.79 5.54 2.84
C THR A 114 -15.12 6.91 2.87
N THR A 115 -14.23 7.14 3.86
CA THR A 115 -13.40 8.35 3.96
C THR A 115 -11.94 8.04 3.68
N GLY A 116 -11.11 9.06 3.42
CA GLY A 116 -9.66 8.86 3.27
C GLY A 116 -9.05 8.17 4.47
N ILE A 117 -9.43 8.59 5.68
CA ILE A 117 -8.96 8.00 6.95
C ILE A 117 -9.38 6.51 7.05
N THR A 118 -10.63 6.18 6.72
CA THR A 118 -11.13 4.79 6.75
C THR A 118 -10.34 3.91 5.77
N ALA A 119 -10.12 4.38 4.54
CA ALA A 119 -9.36 3.65 3.54
C ALA A 119 -7.89 3.46 3.96
N ILE A 120 -7.24 4.52 4.48
CA ILE A 120 -5.86 4.47 4.98
C ILE A 120 -5.74 3.44 6.11
N LYS A 121 -6.64 3.48 7.10
CA LYS A 121 -6.63 2.51 8.21
C LYS A 121 -6.78 1.08 7.68
N ALA A 122 -7.73 0.81 6.79
CA ALA A 122 -7.95 -0.52 6.23
C ALA A 122 -6.70 -1.05 5.50
N VAL A 123 -6.06 -0.21 4.70
CA VAL A 123 -4.79 -0.58 4.04
C VAL A 123 -3.71 -0.84 5.07
N PHE A 124 -3.55 0.00 6.10
CA PHE A 124 -2.54 -0.20 7.15
C PHE A 124 -2.76 -1.51 7.94
N VAL A 125 -4.00 -1.84 8.31
CA VAL A 125 -4.34 -3.09 9.01
C VAL A 125 -3.99 -4.31 8.14
N ALA A 126 -4.23 -4.22 6.83
CA ALA A 126 -3.86 -5.27 5.89
C ALA A 126 -2.34 -5.37 5.75
N THR A 127 -1.64 -4.26 5.55
CA THR A 127 -0.19 -4.22 5.36
C THR A 127 0.58 -4.69 6.58
N LYS A 128 0.19 -4.30 7.79
CA LYS A 128 0.85 -4.75 9.03
C LYS A 128 0.77 -6.27 9.24
N ALA A 129 -0.24 -6.93 8.67
CA ALA A 129 -0.32 -8.40 8.73
C ALA A 129 0.69 -9.08 7.82
N GLU A 130 1.19 -8.38 6.79
CA GLU A 130 2.18 -8.88 5.83
C GLU A 130 3.62 -8.49 6.21
N LEU A 131 3.80 -7.60 7.19
CA LEU A 131 5.10 -7.08 7.59
C LEU A 131 5.56 -7.64 8.93
N SER A 132 6.87 -7.80 9.08
CA SER A 132 7.50 -8.06 10.37
C SER A 132 7.31 -6.87 11.34
N ALA A 133 7.47 -7.12 12.63
CA ALA A 133 7.46 -6.07 13.64
C ALA A 133 8.58 -5.04 13.42
N GLU A 134 9.72 -5.49 12.88
CA GLU A 134 10.86 -4.63 12.58
C GLU A 134 10.51 -3.63 11.47
N ARG A 135 9.98 -4.09 10.32
CA ARG A 135 9.58 -3.17 9.23
C ARG A 135 8.40 -2.30 9.61
N SER A 136 7.44 -2.86 10.35
CA SER A 136 6.31 -2.10 10.88
C SER A 136 6.76 -0.94 11.78
N THR A 137 7.82 -1.15 12.58
CA THR A 137 8.39 -0.11 13.45
C THR A 137 9.25 0.90 12.69
N GLU A 138 10.00 0.44 11.68
CA GLU A 138 10.77 1.31 10.81
C GLU A 138 9.87 2.32 10.07
N LEU A 139 8.75 1.86 9.49
CA LEU A 139 7.81 2.71 8.75
C LEU A 139 7.32 3.91 9.56
N VAL A 140 7.11 3.74 10.86
CA VAL A 140 6.66 4.79 11.79
C VAL A 140 7.58 6.02 11.79
N GLN A 141 8.86 5.85 11.49
CA GLN A 141 9.83 6.94 11.47
C GLN A 141 9.60 7.95 10.33
N TYR A 142 8.87 7.55 9.29
CA TYR A 142 8.63 8.35 8.09
C TYR A 142 7.21 8.93 8.02
N LEU A 143 6.28 8.42 8.83
CA LEU A 143 4.88 8.82 8.75
C LEU A 143 4.63 10.14 9.53
N PRO A 144 3.93 11.12 8.92
CA PRO A 144 3.67 12.41 9.56
C PRO A 144 2.46 12.34 10.50
N GLY A 145 2.58 13.00 11.67
CA GLY A 145 1.45 13.40 12.52
C GLY A 145 0.37 12.33 12.72
N GLU A 146 -0.85 12.63 12.28
CA GLU A 146 -2.00 11.72 12.42
C GLU A 146 -1.79 10.40 11.66
N ILE A 147 -1.13 10.39 10.50
CA ILE A 147 -0.88 9.16 9.73
C ILE A 147 -0.09 8.14 10.55
N LYS A 148 0.89 8.60 11.33
CA LYS A 148 1.61 7.74 12.27
C LYS A 148 0.67 7.15 13.32
N THR A 149 -0.24 7.96 13.86
CA THR A 149 -1.23 7.49 14.85
C THR A 149 -2.17 6.45 14.22
N LEU A 150 -2.59 6.64 12.97
CA LEU A 150 -3.40 5.67 12.23
C LEU A 150 -2.65 4.34 12.05
N TRP A 151 -1.35 4.38 11.74
CA TRP A 151 -0.51 3.18 11.59
C TRP A 151 -0.33 2.43 12.91
N GLU A 152 -0.13 3.14 14.02
CA GLU A 152 0.03 2.52 15.33
C GLU A 152 -1.26 1.86 15.82
N GLN A 153 -2.42 2.45 15.51
CA GLN A 153 -3.75 1.92 15.88
C GLN A 153 -4.26 0.78 14.99
N ALA A 154 -3.68 0.60 13.81
CA ALA A 154 -4.05 -0.43 12.84
C ALA A 154 -3.59 -1.84 13.26
#